data_AF-A0A6P0S062-F1
#
_entry.id   AF-A0A6P0S062-F1
#
_cell.length_a   1.000
_cell.length_b   1.000
_cell.length_c   1.000
_cell.angle_alpha   90.00
_cell.angle_beta   90.00
_cell.angle_gamma   90.00
#
_symmetry.space_group_name_H-M   'P 1'
#
loop_
_entity.id
_entity.type
_entity.pdbx_description
1 polymer ?
#
loop_
_entity_poly.entity_id
_entity_poly.type
_entity_poly.pdbx_seq_one_letter_code
_entity_poly.pdbx_strand_id
1 'polypeptide(L)'
;MITLQFVEEGGLSQDEIETVQQEFNDVLELIGLTVLHQSVRRRSSFFKLKQVPASFNLEETQDADSLIRLVRQWYRMWLRDPNVVDQDEYVLPEIWEHKIKLLKRRVQKLHQKILNPLQEETRLDDYVKRLVEWLRDRFKQARSQWQEPQVRMEGVVHYEGYTYIQFVLNYYVDDIRLEDGARGIRVNSDIHREIMRHLKEDCQSRGV
;
A
#
# COMPACT_ATOMS: atom_id res chain seq x y z
N MET A 1 8.73 12.27 -22.54
CA MET A 1 8.67 12.42 -21.08
C MET A 1 9.90 13.20 -20.66
N ILE A 2 9.74 14.45 -20.27
CA ILE A 2 10.81 15.26 -19.70
C ILE A 2 10.84 14.88 -18.23
N THR A 3 11.93 14.28 -17.77
CA THR A 3 12.15 14.01 -16.35
C THR A 3 12.43 15.34 -15.65
N LEU A 4 11.67 15.65 -14.59
CA LEU A 4 11.86 16.82 -13.69
C LEU A 4 13.33 17.09 -13.33
N GLN A 5 14.14 16.03 -13.32
CA GLN A 5 15.57 16.04 -13.09
C GLN A 5 16.36 17.01 -13.99
N PHE A 6 15.93 17.22 -15.24
CA PHE A 6 16.59 18.06 -16.24
C PHE A 6 16.10 19.53 -16.21
N VAL A 7 14.96 19.79 -15.57
CA VAL A 7 14.29 21.10 -15.56
C VAL A 7 14.77 21.96 -14.38
N GLU A 8 15.12 21.34 -13.26
CA GLU A 8 15.52 22.07 -12.04
C GLU A 8 16.95 22.67 -12.12
N GLU A 9 17.80 22.32 -13.10
CA GLU A 9 19.14 22.91 -13.24
C GLU A 9 19.10 24.37 -13.75
N GLY A 10 18.00 24.79 -14.40
CA GLY A 10 17.79 26.16 -14.88
C GLY A 10 16.83 27.02 -14.03
N GLY A 11 16.22 26.43 -13.00
CA GLY A 11 15.06 26.98 -12.30
C GLY A 11 13.75 26.71 -13.06
N LEU A 12 12.70 26.35 -12.33
CA LEU A 12 11.38 26.06 -12.91
C LEU A 12 10.75 27.35 -13.47
N SER A 13 10.35 27.32 -14.74
CA SER A 13 9.51 28.36 -15.34
C SER A 13 8.09 28.32 -14.77
N GLN A 14 7.36 29.42 -14.90
CA GLN A 14 5.98 29.52 -14.41
C GLN A 14 5.07 28.47 -15.08
N ASP A 15 5.22 28.25 -16.38
CA ASP A 15 4.46 27.26 -17.15
C ASP A 15 4.72 25.82 -16.68
N GLU A 16 5.96 25.51 -16.29
CA GLU A 16 6.33 24.21 -15.72
C GLU A 16 5.75 24.01 -14.33
N ILE A 17 5.74 25.06 -13.49
CA ILE A 17 5.11 25.02 -12.17
C ILE A 17 3.61 24.74 -12.31
N GLU A 18 2.94 25.40 -13.24
CA GLU A 18 1.51 25.20 -13.51
C GLU A 18 1.23 23.78 -14.01
N THR A 19 2.08 23.26 -14.90
CA THR A 19 1.99 21.89 -15.40
C THR A 19 2.11 20.87 -14.26
N VAL A 20 3.13 21.01 -13.41
CA VAL A 20 3.36 20.11 -12.26
C VAL A 20 2.22 20.20 -11.24
N GLN A 21 1.68 21.39 -11.01
CA GLN A 21 0.52 21.58 -10.14
C GLN A 21 -0.71 20.86 -10.68
N GLN A 22 -0.96 20.95 -11.99
CA GLN A 22 -2.08 20.27 -12.62
C GLN A 22 -1.91 18.74 -12.59
N GLU A 23 -0.75 18.23 -12.98
CA GLU A 23 -0.46 16.78 -12.91
C GLU A 23 -0.62 16.25 -11.47
N PHE A 24 -0.20 17.03 -10.48
CA PHE A 24 -0.37 16.62 -9.09
C PHE A 24 -1.82 16.66 -8.62
N ASN A 25 -2.65 17.57 -9.13
CA ASN A 25 -4.09 17.55 -8.87
C ASN A 25 -4.74 16.28 -9.42
N ASP A 26 -4.35 15.83 -10.61
CA ASP A 26 -4.83 14.57 -11.18
C ASP A 26 -4.41 13.38 -10.27
N VAL A 27 -3.19 13.41 -9.70
CA VAL A 27 -2.75 12.43 -8.71
C VAL A 27 -3.58 12.49 -7.42
N LEU A 28 -3.96 13.69 -6.95
CA LEU A 28 -4.86 13.83 -5.79
C LEU A 28 -6.21 13.16 -6.06
N GLU A 29 -6.78 13.37 -7.24
CA GLU A 29 -8.04 12.73 -7.66
C GLU A 29 -7.93 11.20 -7.67
N LEU A 30 -6.86 10.65 -8.25
CA LEU A 30 -6.60 9.19 -8.24
C LEU A 30 -6.48 8.63 -6.82
N ILE A 31 -5.91 9.39 -5.89
CA ILE A 31 -5.85 8.98 -4.48
C ILE A 31 -7.24 9.04 -3.83
N GLY A 32 -8.11 9.91 -4.32
CA GLY A 32 -9.43 10.20 -3.77
C GLY A 32 -9.44 11.43 -2.88
N LEU A 33 -8.62 12.44 -3.19
CA LEU A 33 -8.50 13.67 -2.44
C LEU A 33 -8.78 14.88 -3.32
N THR A 34 -9.45 15.88 -2.77
CA THR A 34 -9.64 17.20 -3.42
C THR A 34 -9.17 18.31 -2.51
N VAL A 35 -8.70 19.40 -3.12
CA VAL A 35 -8.21 20.59 -2.42
C VAL A 35 -9.40 21.48 -2.09
N LEU A 36 -9.69 21.68 -0.80
CA LEU A 36 -10.57 22.76 -0.38
C LEU A 36 -9.78 24.06 -0.23
N HIS A 37 -10.21 25.08 -0.96
CA HIS A 37 -9.59 26.40 -0.91
C HIS A 37 -9.97 27.19 0.35
N GLN A 38 -8.92 27.59 1.07
CA GLN A 38 -8.69 28.84 1.81
C GLN A 38 -9.46 29.15 3.11
N SER A 39 -8.72 29.11 4.23
CA SER A 39 -8.78 30.21 5.19
C SER A 39 -7.46 30.96 5.15
N VAL A 40 -7.44 32.20 4.65
CA VAL A 40 -6.33 33.12 4.90
C VAL A 40 -6.45 33.54 6.37
N ARG A 41 -5.82 32.80 7.28
CA ARG A 41 -5.66 33.29 8.65
C ARG A 41 -4.63 34.42 8.64
N ARG A 42 -5.10 35.67 8.46
CA ARG A 42 -4.30 36.87 8.74
C ARG A 42 -3.97 36.89 10.24
N ARG A 43 -2.83 36.32 10.65
CA ARG A 43 -2.24 36.64 11.96
C ARG A 43 -1.42 37.92 11.78
N SER A 44 -1.96 39.05 12.21
CA SER A 44 -1.17 40.26 12.38
C SER A 44 -0.26 40.07 13.60
N SER A 45 0.98 39.63 13.37
CA SER A 45 2.05 39.80 14.35
C SER A 45 2.92 40.97 13.89
N PHE A 46 3.15 41.92 14.79
CA PHE A 46 3.79 43.23 14.57
C PHE A 46 5.26 43.15 14.11
N PHE A 47 5.83 41.96 13.94
CA PHE A 47 7.19 41.75 13.49
C PHE A 47 7.24 40.65 12.43
N LYS A 48 7.73 41.04 11.24
CA LYS A 48 8.01 40.23 10.04
C LYS A 48 6.77 39.75 9.27
N LEU A 49 6.58 40.35 8.10
CA LEU A 49 5.72 39.90 7.01
C LEU A 49 6.27 38.59 6.40
N LYS A 50 6.31 37.51 7.19
CA LYS A 50 6.50 36.16 6.63
C LYS A 50 5.15 35.74 6.07
N GLN A 51 5.02 35.64 4.75
CA GLN A 51 3.83 35.05 4.14
C GLN A 51 3.64 33.66 4.76
N VAL A 52 2.58 33.50 5.55
CA VAL A 52 2.18 32.19 6.04
C VAL A 52 1.67 31.44 4.81
N PRO A 53 2.23 30.28 4.45
CA PRO A 53 1.73 29.53 3.31
C PRO A 53 0.24 29.26 3.52
N ALA A 54 -0.56 29.46 2.48
CA ALA A 54 -2.00 29.25 2.53
C ALA A 54 -2.28 27.85 3.10
N SER A 55 -2.96 27.78 4.25
CA SER A 55 -3.38 26.50 4.81
C SER A 55 -4.57 26.00 4.00
N PHE A 56 -4.35 24.96 3.20
CA PHE A 56 -5.40 24.20 2.53
C PHE A 56 -5.61 22.86 3.24
N ASN A 57 -6.85 22.38 3.17
CA ASN A 57 -7.23 21.07 3.65
C ASN A 57 -7.52 20.16 2.45
N LEU A 58 -7.15 18.89 2.58
CA LEU A 58 -7.53 17.85 1.63
C LEU A 58 -8.76 17.13 2.19
N GLU A 59 -9.82 17.06 1.41
CA GLU A 59 -11.00 16.26 1.73
C GLU A 59 -11.06 15.01 0.87
N GLU A 60 -11.75 13.98 1.36
CA GLU A 60 -11.96 12.77 0.58
C GLU A 60 -13.04 13.00 -0.46
N THR A 61 -12.80 12.52 -1.67
CA THR A 61 -13.80 12.48 -2.71
C THR A 61 -14.77 11.31 -2.50
N GLN A 62 -15.91 11.38 -3.19
CA GLN A 62 -16.84 10.27 -3.26
C GLN A 62 -16.54 9.32 -4.44
N ASP A 63 -15.36 9.41 -5.06
CA ASP A 63 -15.04 8.59 -6.22
C ASP A 63 -14.85 7.10 -5.86
N ALA A 64 -15.48 6.22 -6.65
CA ALA A 64 -15.50 4.77 -6.47
C ALA A 64 -14.15 4.13 -6.70
N ASP A 65 -13.43 4.64 -7.70
CA ASP A 65 -12.20 4.03 -8.19
C ASP A 65 -10.95 4.66 -7.55
N SER A 66 -11.16 5.59 -6.61
CA SER A 66 -10.08 6.19 -5.84
C SER A 66 -9.34 5.19 -4.94
N LEU A 67 -8.03 5.39 -4.78
CA LEU A 67 -7.17 4.53 -3.95
C LEU A 67 -7.73 4.33 -2.54
N ILE A 68 -8.18 5.40 -1.88
CA ILE A 68 -8.74 5.33 -0.52
C ILE A 68 -9.99 4.45 -0.49
N ARG A 69 -10.91 4.62 -1.46
CA ARG A 69 -12.14 3.82 -1.53
C ARG A 69 -11.83 2.35 -1.81
N LEU A 70 -10.92 2.07 -2.75
CA LEU A 70 -10.48 0.72 -3.08
C LEU A 70 -9.81 0.01 -1.89
N VAL A 71 -8.97 0.71 -1.13
CA VAL A 71 -8.37 0.16 0.11
C VAL A 71 -9.45 -0.17 1.14
N ARG A 72 -10.45 0.70 1.32
CA ARG A 72 -11.58 0.45 2.22
C ARG A 72 -12.43 -0.73 1.81
N GLN A 73 -12.75 -0.83 0.52
CA GLN A 73 -13.46 -1.99 -0.01
C GLN A 73 -12.65 -3.27 0.19
N TRP A 74 -11.35 -3.22 -0.08
CA TRP A 74 -10.45 -4.36 0.06
C TRP A 74 -10.41 -4.90 1.49
N TYR A 75 -10.17 -4.07 2.51
CA TYR A 75 -10.13 -4.58 3.88
C TYR A 75 -11.52 -4.97 4.40
N ARG A 76 -12.61 -4.32 3.93
CA ARG A 76 -13.97 -4.74 4.29
C ARG A 76 -14.36 -6.10 3.71
N MET A 77 -13.82 -6.46 2.54
CA MET A 77 -13.99 -7.81 2.00
C MET A 77 -13.28 -8.84 2.88
N TRP A 78 -12.12 -8.49 3.45
CA TRP A 78 -11.41 -9.38 4.36
C TRP A 78 -12.16 -9.65 5.64
N LEU A 79 -12.91 -8.67 6.16
CA LEU A 79 -13.80 -8.86 7.31
C LEU A 79 -14.95 -9.84 7.07
N ARG A 80 -15.19 -10.26 5.82
CA ARG A 80 -16.17 -11.29 5.50
C ARG A 80 -15.59 -12.71 5.52
N ASP A 81 -14.30 -12.87 5.79
CA ASP A 81 -13.68 -14.19 5.94
C ASP A 81 -14.27 -14.86 7.20
N PRO A 82 -14.87 -16.06 7.07
CA PRO A 82 -15.53 -16.74 8.18
C PRO A 82 -14.59 -17.12 9.34
N ASN A 83 -13.28 -17.02 9.14
CA ASN A 83 -12.27 -17.32 10.16
C ASN A 83 -11.82 -16.09 10.96
N VAL A 84 -12.28 -14.89 10.59
CA VAL A 84 -11.98 -13.63 11.29
C VAL A 84 -12.60 -13.69 12.68
N VAL A 85 -11.79 -13.42 13.71
CA VAL A 85 -12.26 -13.34 15.09
C VAL A 85 -12.80 -11.94 15.40
N ASP A 86 -13.67 -11.82 16.41
CA ASP A 86 -14.31 -10.54 16.78
C ASP A 86 -13.31 -9.40 16.99
N GLN A 87 -12.09 -9.69 17.47
CA GLN A 87 -11.06 -8.67 17.67
C GLN A 87 -10.50 -8.12 16.34
N ASP A 88 -10.40 -8.99 15.32
CA ASP A 88 -9.89 -8.62 14.00
C ASP A 88 -10.81 -7.62 13.29
N GLU A 89 -12.11 -7.61 13.64
CA GLU A 89 -13.09 -6.62 13.15
C GLU A 89 -12.67 -5.19 13.46
N TYR A 90 -11.93 -4.96 14.53
CA TYR A 90 -11.44 -3.64 14.94
C TYR A 90 -10.01 -3.39 14.50
N VAL A 91 -9.14 -4.41 14.62
CA VAL A 91 -7.71 -4.31 14.31
C VAL A 91 -7.48 -3.99 12.84
N LEU A 92 -8.21 -4.66 11.93
CA LEU A 92 -7.99 -4.50 10.50
C LEU A 92 -8.38 -3.08 10.02
N PRO A 93 -9.58 -2.54 10.34
CA PRO A 93 -9.90 -1.15 10.02
C PRO A 93 -8.94 -0.15 10.66
N GLU A 94 -8.53 -0.35 11.92
CA GLU A 94 -7.63 0.58 12.61
C GLU A 94 -6.29 0.72 11.88
N ILE A 95 -5.68 -0.40 11.49
CA ILE A 95 -4.40 -0.41 10.76
C ILE A 95 -4.54 0.34 9.43
N TRP A 96 -5.60 0.08 8.67
CA TRP A 96 -5.75 0.66 7.33
C TRP A 96 -6.16 2.13 7.37
N GLU A 97 -7.05 2.52 8.28
CA GLU A 97 -7.39 3.94 8.47
C GLU A 97 -6.19 4.74 9.01
N HIS A 98 -5.35 4.15 9.86
CA HIS A 98 -4.09 4.76 10.26
C HIS A 98 -3.17 5.00 9.05
N LYS A 99 -3.01 4.00 8.17
CA LYS A 99 -2.22 4.14 6.93
C LYS A 99 -2.80 5.21 6.00
N ILE A 100 -4.12 5.25 5.81
CA ILE A 100 -4.80 6.28 5.02
C ILE A 100 -4.53 7.68 5.61
N LYS A 101 -4.61 7.82 6.94
CA LYS A 101 -4.29 9.08 7.63
C LYS A 101 -2.83 9.51 7.41
N LEU A 102 -1.89 8.57 7.41
CA LEU A 102 -0.49 8.86 7.08
C LEU A 102 -0.31 9.26 5.61
N LEU A 103 -0.99 8.59 4.68
CA LEU A 103 -0.99 8.93 3.26
C LEU A 103 -1.44 10.37 3.06
N LYS A 104 -2.62 10.75 3.60
CA LYS A 104 -3.15 12.11 3.52
C LYS A 104 -2.16 13.15 4.02
N ARG A 105 -1.53 12.91 5.18
CA ARG A 105 -0.53 13.83 5.76
C ARG A 105 0.69 14.00 4.86
N ARG A 106 1.17 12.92 4.22
CA ARG A 106 2.33 12.97 3.33
C ARG A 106 2.00 13.69 2.03
N VAL A 107 0.86 13.38 1.44
CA VAL A 107 0.35 14.01 0.22
C VAL A 107 0.10 15.50 0.44
N GLN A 108 -0.52 15.88 1.57
CA GLN A 108 -0.72 17.28 1.93
C GLN A 108 0.60 18.04 2.05
N LYS A 109 1.62 17.44 2.68
CA LYS A 109 2.95 18.04 2.77
C LYS A 109 3.60 18.21 1.40
N LEU A 110 3.50 17.21 0.52
CA LEU A 110 4.03 17.30 -0.84
C LEU A 110 3.31 18.39 -1.64
N HIS A 111 1.98 18.45 -1.57
CA HIS A 111 1.19 19.50 -2.20
C HIS A 111 1.64 20.91 -1.75
N GLN A 112 1.97 21.09 -0.47
CA GLN A 112 2.41 22.40 0.05
C GLN A 112 3.73 22.84 -0.58
N LYS A 113 4.61 21.87 -0.86
CA LYS A 113 5.92 22.10 -1.50
C LYS A 113 5.73 22.40 -2.99
N ILE A 114 4.83 21.68 -3.67
CA ILE A 114 4.49 21.90 -5.08
C ILE A 114 3.90 23.30 -5.31
N LEU A 115 3.09 23.80 -4.37
CA LEU A 115 2.53 25.15 -4.46
C LEU A 115 3.54 26.27 -4.17
N ASN A 116 4.67 25.99 -3.50
CA ASN A 116 5.69 26.98 -3.16
C ASN A 116 7.11 26.44 -3.41
N PRO A 117 7.49 26.15 -4.66
CA PRO A 117 8.79 25.52 -4.96
C PRO A 117 9.99 26.45 -4.68
N LEU A 118 9.79 27.77 -4.70
CA LEU A 118 10.85 28.79 -4.57
C LEU A 118 11.42 28.96 -3.15
N GLN A 119 10.83 28.33 -2.12
CA GLN A 119 11.27 28.47 -0.73
C GLN A 119 12.07 27.27 -0.19
N GLU A 120 12.34 26.28 -1.03
CA GLU A 120 12.91 25.00 -0.60
C GLU A 120 14.35 24.81 -1.07
N GLU A 121 15.23 24.38 -0.17
CA GLU A 121 16.60 23.96 -0.50
C GLU A 121 16.65 22.54 -1.09
N THR A 122 15.59 21.75 -0.88
CA THR A 122 15.48 20.36 -1.37
C THR A 122 14.70 20.32 -2.67
N ARG A 123 15.20 19.55 -3.64
CA ARG A 123 14.57 19.34 -4.95
C ARG A 123 13.18 18.72 -4.80
N LEU A 124 12.24 19.13 -5.65
CA LEU A 124 10.87 18.63 -5.59
C LEU A 124 10.82 17.11 -5.84
N ASP A 125 11.68 16.64 -6.74
CA ASP A 125 11.88 15.23 -7.08
C ASP A 125 12.15 14.34 -5.87
N ASP A 126 12.92 14.83 -4.89
CA ASP A 126 13.25 14.04 -3.71
C ASP A 126 12.01 13.82 -2.84
N TYR A 127 11.10 14.81 -2.77
CA TYR A 127 9.85 14.64 -2.04
C TYR A 127 8.91 13.66 -2.74
N VAL A 128 8.84 13.69 -4.07
CA VAL A 128 8.05 12.74 -4.87
C VAL A 128 8.61 11.33 -4.71
N LYS A 129 9.93 11.14 -4.87
CA LYS A 129 10.60 9.84 -4.68
C LYS A 129 10.32 9.25 -3.30
N ARG A 130 10.45 10.06 -2.24
CA ARG A 130 10.14 9.63 -0.86
C ARG A 130 8.69 9.21 -0.68
N LEU A 131 7.74 9.86 -1.36
CA LEU A 131 6.33 9.45 -1.33
C LEU A 131 6.13 8.11 -2.04
N VAL A 132 6.72 7.94 -3.23
CA VAL A 132 6.64 6.70 -4.02
C VAL A 132 7.25 5.52 -3.26
N GLU A 133 8.44 5.70 -2.70
CA GLU A 133 9.10 4.68 -1.85
C GLU A 133 8.22 4.30 -0.67
N TRP A 134 7.63 5.29 0.02
CA TRP A 134 6.75 5.01 1.15
C TRP A 134 5.47 4.27 0.73
N LEU A 135 4.88 4.61 -0.42
CA LEU A 135 3.72 3.91 -0.96
C LEU A 135 4.05 2.43 -1.21
N ARG A 136 5.18 2.15 -1.86
CA ARG A 136 5.65 0.80 -2.18
C ARG A 136 6.00 -0.02 -0.95
N ASP A 137 6.73 0.58 0.00
CA ASP A 137 7.38 -0.19 1.06
C ASP A 137 6.54 -0.25 2.35
N ARG A 138 5.62 0.72 2.56
CA ARG A 138 4.90 0.88 3.85
C ARG A 138 3.38 1.00 3.73
N PHE A 139 2.85 1.52 2.63
CA PHE A 139 1.39 1.68 2.48
C PHE A 139 0.74 0.34 2.14
N LYS A 140 0.98 -0.18 0.95
CA LYS A 140 0.57 -1.53 0.52
C LYS A 140 1.78 -2.21 -0.11
N GLN A 141 2.42 -3.08 0.66
CA GLN A 141 3.60 -3.80 0.20
C GLN A 141 3.25 -4.63 -1.02
N ALA A 142 3.95 -4.38 -2.13
CA ALA A 142 3.88 -5.24 -3.30
C ALA A 142 4.41 -6.63 -2.92
N ARG A 143 3.78 -7.69 -3.45
CA ARG A 143 4.29 -9.04 -3.24
C ARG A 143 5.69 -9.13 -3.84
N SER A 144 6.66 -9.53 -3.02
CA SER A 144 8.02 -9.77 -3.44
C SER A 144 8.18 -11.22 -3.90
N GLN A 145 9.15 -11.51 -4.76
CA GLN A 145 9.38 -12.87 -5.28
C GLN A 145 9.59 -13.92 -4.18
N TRP A 146 10.12 -13.53 -3.02
CA TRP A 146 10.30 -14.44 -1.89
C TRP A 146 8.98 -14.90 -1.25
N GLN A 147 7.89 -14.15 -1.47
CA GLN A 147 6.55 -14.47 -0.97
C GLN A 147 5.79 -15.41 -1.91
N GLU A 148 6.32 -15.67 -3.11
CA GLU A 148 5.72 -16.62 -4.06
C GLU A 148 5.83 -18.04 -3.50
N PRO A 149 4.76 -18.86 -3.61
CA PRO A 149 4.80 -20.23 -3.14
C PRO A 149 5.80 -21.05 -3.97
N GLN A 150 6.57 -21.90 -3.31
CA GLN A 150 7.59 -22.74 -3.93
C GLN A 150 7.44 -24.19 -3.47
N VAL A 151 7.41 -25.11 -4.43
CA VAL A 151 7.50 -26.56 -4.19
C VAL A 151 8.88 -27.02 -4.65
N ARG A 152 9.62 -27.69 -3.78
CA ARG A 152 10.94 -28.26 -4.09
C ARG A 152 10.96 -29.73 -3.72
N MET A 153 11.58 -30.56 -4.55
CA MET A 153 11.90 -31.94 -4.15
C MET A 153 13.08 -31.89 -3.18
N GLU A 154 12.88 -32.41 -1.98
CA GLU A 154 13.93 -32.48 -0.95
C GLU A 154 14.82 -33.70 -1.15
N GLY A 155 14.22 -34.82 -1.57
CA GLY A 155 14.94 -36.05 -1.81
C GLY A 155 14.01 -37.24 -1.94
N VAL A 156 14.62 -38.42 -1.90
CA VAL A 156 13.95 -39.71 -1.92
C VAL A 156 14.28 -40.43 -0.62
N VAL A 157 13.26 -40.83 0.13
CA VAL A 157 13.38 -41.50 1.42
C VAL A 157 12.95 -42.96 1.25
N HIS A 158 13.76 -43.88 1.76
CA HIS A 158 13.42 -45.30 1.79
C HIS A 158 13.00 -45.68 3.21
N TYR A 159 11.79 -46.19 3.38
CA TYR A 159 11.29 -46.64 4.67
C TYR A 159 10.42 -47.89 4.49
N GLU A 160 10.70 -48.94 5.27
CA GLU A 160 9.98 -50.23 5.24
C GLU A 160 9.80 -50.85 3.83
N GLY A 161 10.82 -50.73 2.97
CA GLY A 161 10.79 -51.26 1.60
C GLY A 161 10.02 -50.42 0.59
N TYR A 162 9.42 -49.31 1.03
CA TYR A 162 8.79 -48.32 0.16
C TYR A 162 9.75 -47.16 -0.14
N THR A 163 9.56 -46.55 -1.31
CA THR A 163 10.29 -45.38 -1.75
C THR A 163 9.35 -44.19 -1.78
N TYR A 164 9.65 -43.17 -0.98
CA TYR A 164 8.88 -41.95 -0.85
C TYR A 164 9.64 -40.79 -1.49
N ILE A 165 8.93 -39.94 -2.22
CA ILE A 165 9.47 -38.67 -2.70
C ILE A 165 9.08 -37.60 -1.68
N GLN A 166 10.07 -36.92 -1.12
CA GLN A 166 9.87 -35.84 -0.16
C GLN A 166 9.84 -34.50 -0.88
N PHE A 167 8.84 -33.69 -0.58
CA PHE A 167 8.70 -32.33 -1.10
C PHE A 167 8.68 -31.33 0.06
N VAL A 168 9.36 -30.20 -0.12
CA VAL A 168 9.23 -29.01 0.73
C VAL A 168 8.34 -28.01 0.03
N LEU A 169 7.32 -27.56 0.74
CA LEU A 169 6.44 -26.48 0.31
C LEU A 169 6.70 -25.24 1.17
N ASN A 170 7.10 -24.15 0.52
CA ASN A 170 7.25 -22.84 1.14
C ASN A 170 6.16 -21.90 0.61
N TYR A 171 5.54 -21.12 1.49
CA TYR A 171 4.54 -20.13 1.13
C TYR A 171 4.50 -19.02 2.16
N TYR A 172 4.04 -17.84 1.75
CA TYR A 172 3.85 -16.71 2.63
C TYR A 172 2.42 -16.69 3.17
N VAL A 173 2.30 -16.66 4.50
CA VAL A 173 1.06 -16.27 5.18
C VAL A 173 1.16 -14.78 5.49
N ASP A 174 0.08 -14.06 5.25
CA ASP A 174 -0.04 -12.62 5.44
C ASP A 174 -0.08 -12.21 6.92
N ASP A 175 -0.95 -11.30 7.35
CA ASP A 175 -0.89 -10.72 8.69
C ASP A 175 -1.07 -11.79 9.78
N ILE A 176 0.04 -12.19 10.39
CA ILE A 176 0.11 -13.26 11.41
C ILE A 176 -0.63 -12.89 12.70
N ARG A 177 -1.00 -11.62 12.89
CA ARG A 177 -1.71 -11.17 14.10
C ARG A 177 -3.20 -11.52 14.06
N LEU A 178 -3.73 -11.82 12.88
CA LEU A 178 -5.11 -12.21 12.71
C LEU A 178 -5.37 -13.61 13.27
N GLU A 179 -6.63 -13.91 13.57
CA GLU A 179 -7.07 -15.17 14.14
C GLU A 179 -6.34 -15.50 15.46
N ASP A 180 -6.10 -14.50 16.31
CA ASP A 180 -5.32 -14.61 17.56
C ASP A 180 -3.92 -15.24 17.39
N GLY A 181 -3.31 -15.06 16.22
CA GLY A 181 -2.02 -15.69 15.91
C GLY A 181 -2.13 -17.09 15.27
N ALA A 182 -3.32 -17.65 15.18
CA ALA A 182 -3.55 -19.01 14.67
C ALA A 182 -3.60 -19.12 13.15
N ARG A 183 -3.64 -17.98 12.43
CA ARG A 183 -3.81 -17.96 10.96
C ARG A 183 -2.78 -18.81 10.22
N GLY A 184 -1.52 -18.76 10.65
CA GLY A 184 -0.46 -19.59 10.06
C GLY A 184 -0.72 -21.09 10.19
N ILE A 185 -1.23 -21.52 11.34
CA ILE A 185 -1.56 -22.93 11.64
C ILE A 185 -2.76 -23.39 10.82
N ARG A 186 -3.80 -22.56 10.76
CA ARG A 186 -5.00 -22.85 9.96
C ARG A 186 -4.67 -22.97 8.48
N VAL A 187 -3.99 -21.98 7.91
CA VAL A 187 -3.60 -21.99 6.49
C VAL A 187 -2.74 -23.22 6.17
N ASN A 188 -1.80 -23.60 7.05
CA ASN A 188 -1.03 -24.84 6.88
C ASN A 188 -1.93 -26.08 6.86
N SER A 189 -2.88 -26.17 7.80
CA SER A 189 -3.80 -27.31 7.90
C SER A 189 -4.72 -27.40 6.68
N ASP A 190 -5.22 -26.28 6.17
CA ASP A 190 -6.08 -26.22 4.99
C ASP A 190 -5.31 -26.62 3.73
N ILE A 191 -4.08 -26.11 3.55
CA ILE A 191 -3.20 -26.52 2.45
C ILE A 191 -2.91 -28.02 2.51
N HIS A 192 -2.56 -28.55 3.68
CA HIS A 192 -2.29 -29.98 3.85
C HIS A 192 -3.51 -30.83 3.50
N ARG A 193 -4.70 -30.44 4.00
CA ARG A 193 -5.97 -31.12 3.69
C ARG A 193 -6.23 -31.15 2.19
N GLU A 194 -6.00 -30.02 1.51
CA GLU A 194 -6.25 -29.89 0.08
C GLU A 194 -5.27 -30.70 -0.76
N ILE A 195 -3.98 -30.73 -0.40
CA ILE A 195 -2.99 -31.61 -1.04
C ILE A 195 -3.41 -33.08 -0.91
N MET A 196 -3.79 -33.51 0.30
CA MET A 196 -4.21 -34.90 0.53
C MET A 196 -5.49 -35.25 -0.22
N ARG A 197 -6.43 -34.31 -0.32
CA ARG A 197 -7.66 -34.45 -1.11
C ARG A 197 -7.34 -34.70 -2.58
N HIS A 198 -6.52 -33.84 -3.19
CA HIS A 198 -6.13 -33.97 -4.60
C HIS A 198 -5.34 -35.25 -4.87
N LEU A 199 -4.38 -35.60 -4.02
CA LEU A 199 -3.61 -36.84 -4.17
C LEU A 199 -4.51 -38.08 -4.10
N LYS A 200 -5.53 -38.07 -3.23
CA LYS A 200 -6.49 -39.16 -3.13
C LYS A 200 -7.37 -39.26 -4.37
N GLU A 201 -7.90 -38.14 -4.85
CA GLU A 201 -8.72 -38.08 -6.07
C GLU A 201 -7.95 -38.54 -7.32
N ASP A 202 -6.69 -38.13 -7.46
CA ASP A 202 -5.82 -38.54 -8.56
C ASP A 202 -5.47 -40.03 -8.50
N CYS A 203 -5.21 -40.57 -7.29
CA CYS A 203 -4.98 -42.00 -7.11
C CYS A 203 -6.23 -42.83 -7.40
N GLN A 204 -7.42 -42.33 -7.07
CA GLN A 204 -8.69 -43.02 -7.30
C GLN A 204 -9.14 -42.94 -8.76
N SER A 205 -8.92 -41.81 -9.44
CA SER A 205 -9.26 -41.62 -10.86
C SER A 205 -8.32 -42.34 -11.82
N ARG A 206 -7.09 -42.64 -11.39
CA ARG A 206 -6.12 -43.48 -12.13
C ARG A 206 -6.18 -44.97 -11.76
N GLY A 207 -7.19 -45.36 -10.98
CA GLY A 207 -7.49 -46.77 -10.69
C GLY A 207 -7.96 -47.51 -11.94
N VAL A 208 -7.04 -48.29 -12.50
CA VAL A 208 -7.30 -49.63 -13.09
C VAL A 208 -7.87 -50.55 -12.02
#